data_AF-R9PU60-F1
#
_entry.id   AF-R9PU60-F1
#
_cell.length_a   1.000
_cell.length_b   1.000
_cell.length_c   1.000
_cell.angle_alpha   90.00
_cell.angle_beta   90.00
_cell.angle_gamma   90.00
#
_symmetry.space_group_name_H-M   'P 1'
#
loop_
_entity.id
_entity.type
_entity.pdbx_description
1 polymer ?
#
loop_
_entity_poly.entity_id
_entity_poly.type
_entity_poly.pdbx_seq_one_letter_code
_entity_poly.pdbx_strand_id
1 'polypeptide(L)'
;MAPDIDQHAAMELNSRNNHICKRDGAACDILVEGYEHQMHLVAKFICKELQFDRLYFYGKCRPLHVSVGPEESKYALIRMPNTRGVRVNSKSATDDATIRLFEHL
;
A
#
# COMPACT_ATOMS: atom_id res chain seq x y z
N MET A 1 -11.15 3.27 -0.40
CA MET A 1 -10.91 2.15 0.53
C MET A 1 -11.89 2.31 1.68
N ALA A 2 -12.16 1.28 2.48
CA ALA A 2 -13.12 1.36 3.58
C ALA A 2 -12.40 1.10 4.92
N PRO A 3 -12.83 1.73 6.03
CA PRO A 3 -12.11 1.67 7.31
C PRO A 3 -11.90 0.26 7.87
N ASP A 4 -12.76 -0.68 7.51
CA ASP A 4 -12.72 -2.07 7.97
C ASP A 4 -11.67 -2.93 7.26
N ILE A 5 -11.21 -2.50 6.08
CA ILE A 5 -10.26 -3.22 5.22
C ILE A 5 -8.99 -2.42 4.95
N ASP A 6 -8.78 -1.31 5.64
CA ASP A 6 -7.65 -0.41 5.46
C ASP A 6 -7.20 0.09 6.85
N GLN A 7 -5.90 0.01 7.14
CA GLN A 7 -5.34 0.23 8.48
C GLN A 7 -5.25 1.73 8.86
N HIS A 8 -6.00 2.61 8.19
CA HIS A 8 -6.05 4.04 8.52
C HIS A 8 -6.67 4.34 9.89
N ALA A 9 -7.56 3.48 10.38
CA ALA A 9 -8.09 3.60 11.75
C ALA A 9 -7.11 3.06 12.81
N ALA A 10 -5.91 2.67 12.39
CA ALA A 10 -4.92 2.01 13.22
C ALA A 10 -5.52 0.93 14.16
N MET A 11 -5.33 1.09 15.48
CA MET A 11 -5.91 0.24 16.53
C MET A 11 -7.19 0.81 17.15
N GLU A 12 -7.82 1.81 16.53
CA GLU A 12 -9.03 2.45 17.07
C GLU A 12 -10.20 1.47 17.19
N LEU A 13 -11.03 1.72 18.21
CA LEU A 13 -12.22 0.92 18.51
C LEU A 13 -13.49 1.66 18.06
N ASN A 14 -14.46 0.91 17.55
CA ASN A 14 -15.81 1.42 17.31
C ASN A 14 -16.61 1.57 18.62
N SER A 15 -17.84 2.11 18.53
CA SER A 15 -18.74 2.30 19.68
C SER A 15 -19.18 1.01 20.39
N ARG A 16 -18.87 -0.16 19.82
CA ARG A 16 -19.09 -1.49 20.42
C ARG A 16 -17.79 -2.10 20.97
N ASN A 17 -16.74 -1.30 21.12
CA ASN A 17 -15.44 -1.69 21.63
C ASN A 17 -14.73 -2.79 20.80
N ASN A 18 -14.99 -2.85 19.49
CA ASN A 18 -14.27 -3.72 18.56
C ASN A 18 -13.31 -2.89 17.71
N HIS A 19 -12.16 -3.46 17.32
CA HIS A 19 -11.26 -2.84 16.35
C HIS A 19 -11.99 -2.50 15.06
N ILE A 20 -11.78 -1.26 14.57
CA ILE A 20 -12.37 -0.78 13.32
C ILE A 20 -11.82 -1.59 12.15
N CYS A 21 -10.49 -1.77 12.09
CA CYS A 21 -9.83 -2.66 11.14
C CYS A 21 -9.27 -3.89 11.89
N LYS A 22 -9.57 -5.09 11.39
CA LYS A 22 -9.11 -6.34 12.02
C LYS A 22 -7.64 -6.69 11.74
N ARG A 23 -6.98 -5.98 10.81
CA ARG A 23 -5.58 -6.25 10.45
C ARG A 23 -4.58 -5.62 11.42
N ASP A 24 -5.07 -4.86 12.40
CA ASP A 24 -4.25 -4.11 13.36
C ASP A 24 -3.21 -3.22 12.66
N GLY A 25 -2.35 -2.53 13.42
CA GLY A 25 -1.29 -1.70 12.82
C GLY A 25 -1.77 -0.30 12.44
N ALA A 26 -1.15 0.34 11.44
CA ALA A 26 -1.47 1.70 10.97
C ALA A 26 -1.09 1.90 9.50
N ALA A 27 -1.81 2.77 8.79
CA ALA A 27 -1.52 3.12 7.39
C ALA A 27 -1.50 4.63 7.13
N CYS A 28 -0.72 5.02 6.13
CA CYS A 28 -0.70 6.38 5.59
C CYS A 28 -0.52 6.38 4.07
N ASP A 29 -0.94 7.47 3.44
CA ASP A 29 -0.61 7.75 2.04
C ASP A 29 0.57 8.72 2.01
N ILE A 30 1.65 8.35 1.32
CA ILE A 30 2.90 9.12 1.25
C ILE A 30 3.21 9.59 -0.18
N LEU A 31 3.67 10.83 -0.29
CA LEU A 31 4.32 11.38 -1.47
C LEU A 31 5.71 11.84 -1.04
N VAL A 32 6.73 11.52 -1.83
CA VAL A 32 8.12 11.89 -1.52
C VAL A 32 8.52 13.04 -2.44
N GLU A 33 8.96 14.14 -1.84
CA GLU A 33 9.42 15.33 -2.55
C GLU A 33 10.63 14.99 -3.44
N GLY A 34 10.62 15.50 -4.68
CA GLY A 34 11.60 15.16 -5.71
C GLY A 34 11.39 13.80 -6.40
N TYR A 35 10.42 12.99 -5.93
CA TYR A 35 10.06 11.70 -6.52
C TYR A 35 8.61 11.68 -7.04
N GLU A 36 7.96 12.83 -7.15
CA GLU A 36 6.54 12.98 -7.46
C GLU A 36 6.16 12.37 -8.80
N HIS A 37 7.09 12.26 -9.75
CA HIS A 37 6.88 11.62 -11.07
C HIS A 37 7.50 10.23 -11.19
N GLN A 38 8.09 9.73 -10.11
CA GLN A 38 8.85 8.49 -10.08
C GLN A 38 8.58 7.67 -8.81
N MET A 39 7.35 7.73 -8.28
CA MET A 39 6.96 7.00 -7.05
C MET A 39 7.14 5.48 -7.13
N HIS A 40 7.28 4.89 -8.33
CA HIS A 40 7.70 3.49 -8.51
C HIS A 40 9.09 3.18 -7.91
N LEU A 41 10.02 4.14 -7.93
CA LEU A 41 11.34 3.98 -7.30
C LEU A 41 11.23 3.98 -5.78
N VAL A 42 10.35 4.83 -5.23
CA VAL A 42 10.03 4.85 -3.79
C VAL A 42 9.37 3.54 -3.39
N ALA A 43 8.39 3.04 -4.16
CA ALA A 43 7.76 1.75 -3.90
C ALA A 43 8.78 0.60 -3.93
N LYS A 44 9.68 0.58 -4.92
CA LYS A 44 10.77 -0.40 -5.00
C LYS A 44 11.70 -0.32 -3.80
N PHE A 45 12.04 0.89 -3.35
CA PHE A 45 12.87 1.10 -2.15
C PHE A 45 12.19 0.53 -0.91
N ILE A 46 10.91 0.83 -0.68
CA ILE A 46 10.15 0.30 0.46
C ILE A 46 10.15 -1.24 0.42
N CYS A 47 9.83 -1.83 -0.73
CA CYS A 47 9.81 -3.28 -0.90
C CYS A 47 11.16 -3.96 -0.67
N LYS A 48 12.27 -3.25 -0.88
CA LYS A 48 13.63 -3.80 -0.77
C LYS A 48 14.26 -3.57 0.60
N GLU A 49 14.04 -2.40 1.19
CA GLU A 49 14.83 -1.93 2.34
C GLU A 49 14.03 -1.82 3.64
N LEU A 50 12.68 -1.81 3.58
CA LEU A 50 11.84 -1.54 4.74
C LEU A 50 10.92 -2.72 5.07
N GLN A 51 10.53 -2.79 6.34
CA GLN A 51 9.41 -3.62 6.78
C GLN A 51 8.11 -2.87 6.53
N PHE A 52 7.11 -3.59 6.01
CA PHE A 52 5.77 -3.06 5.77
C PHE A 52 4.79 -4.24 5.77
N ASP A 53 3.54 -3.95 6.08
CA ASP A 53 2.46 -4.93 5.95
C ASP A 53 1.89 -4.89 4.54
N ARG A 54 1.34 -3.75 4.09
CA ARG A 54 0.78 -3.60 2.74
C ARG A 54 1.29 -2.36 2.02
N LEU A 55 1.47 -2.46 0.71
CA LEU A 55 1.78 -1.36 -0.19
C LEU A 55 0.84 -1.36 -1.39
N TYR A 56 0.13 -0.25 -1.63
CA TYR A 56 -0.65 -0.07 -2.85
C TYR A 56 -0.09 1.04 -3.73
N PHE A 57 0.17 0.68 -4.99
CA PHE A 57 0.74 1.57 -5.99
C PHE A 57 -0.33 2.02 -7.00
N TYR A 58 -0.47 3.33 -7.19
CA TYR A 58 -1.51 3.93 -8.03
C TYR A 58 -1.00 4.60 -9.32
N GLY A 59 0.28 4.41 -9.65
CA GLY A 59 0.96 5.04 -10.77
C GLY A 59 2.11 5.95 -10.31
N LYS A 60 3.05 6.24 -11.23
CA LYS A 60 4.29 6.97 -10.91
C LYS A 60 4.07 8.38 -10.37
N CYS A 61 2.95 9.00 -10.76
CA CYS A 61 2.60 10.37 -10.40
C CYS A 61 1.54 10.47 -9.29
N ARG A 62 1.49 9.48 -8.40
CA ARG A 62 0.48 9.39 -7.34
C ARG A 62 1.11 8.96 -6.01
N PRO A 63 0.57 9.38 -4.86
CA PRO A 63 0.99 8.89 -3.56
C PRO A 63 0.93 7.36 -3.48
N LEU A 64 1.75 6.79 -2.61
CA LEU A 64 1.71 5.38 -2.24
C LEU A 64 0.89 5.21 -0.99
N HIS A 65 0.05 4.19 -0.95
CA HIS A 65 -0.50 3.72 0.30
C HIS A 65 0.49 2.73 0.93
N VAL A 66 0.84 2.91 2.19
CA VAL A 66 1.70 1.98 2.93
C VAL A 66 1.17 1.77 4.34
N SER A 67 1.26 0.54 4.83
CA SER A 67 0.90 0.18 6.20
C SER A 67 1.99 -0.60 6.91
N VAL A 68 1.94 -0.57 8.23
CA VAL A 68 2.68 -1.45 9.14
C VAL A 68 1.67 -2.17 10.02
N GLY A 69 1.93 -3.42 10.39
CA GLY A 69 1.02 -4.22 11.17
C GLY A 69 1.67 -5.52 11.62
N PRO A 70 1.06 -6.23 12.58
CA PRO A 70 1.65 -7.43 13.20
C PRO A 70 1.82 -8.60 12.23
N GLU A 71 1.09 -8.61 11.11
CA GLU A 71 1.23 -9.65 10.09
C GLU A 71 2.54 -9.51 9.28
N GLU A 72 3.13 -8.31 9.19
CA GLU A 72 4.30 -7.99 8.35
C GLU A 72 4.25 -8.68 6.97
N SER A 73 3.08 -8.69 6.33
CA SER A 73 2.82 -9.58 5.18
C SER A 73 3.62 -9.24 3.92
N LYS A 74 4.32 -8.10 3.91
CA LYS A 74 5.04 -7.54 2.76
C LYS A 74 4.23 -7.66 1.47
N TYR A 75 2.93 -7.39 1.52
CA TYR A 75 2.05 -7.53 0.37
C TYR A 75 2.03 -6.25 -0.46
N ALA A 76 2.42 -6.31 -1.73
CA ALA A 76 2.34 -5.19 -2.66
C ALA A 76 1.30 -5.43 -3.77
N LEU A 77 0.50 -4.41 -4.09
CA LEU A 77 -0.51 -4.46 -5.14
C LEU A 77 -0.48 -3.22 -6.03
N ILE A 78 -0.45 -3.43 -7.33
CA ILE A 78 -0.57 -2.39 -8.36
C ILE A 78 -2.06 -2.19 -8.71
N ARG A 79 -2.51 -0.94 -8.64
CA ARG A 79 -3.88 -0.54 -9.00
C ARG A 79 -3.86 0.54 -10.08
N MET A 80 -4.15 0.13 -11.31
CA MET A 80 -4.15 1.02 -12.49
C MET A 80 -5.57 1.28 -13.00
N PRO A 81 -5.83 2.45 -13.61
CA PRO A 81 -7.10 2.71 -14.27
C PRO A 81 -7.30 1.76 -15.45
N ASN A 82 -8.50 1.20 -15.59
CA ASN A 82 -8.92 0.52 -16.80
C ASN A 82 -9.33 1.53 -17.89
N THR A 83 -9.79 1.03 -19.04
CA THR A 83 -10.27 1.86 -20.17
C THR A 83 -11.42 2.80 -19.81
N ARG A 84 -12.13 2.54 -18.72
CA ARG A 84 -13.23 3.37 -18.19
C ARG A 84 -12.77 4.33 -17.09
N GLY A 85 -11.47 4.42 -16.82
CA GLY A 85 -10.89 5.27 -15.77
C GLY A 85 -11.03 4.72 -14.34
N VAL A 86 -11.61 3.54 -14.15
CA VAL A 86 -11.81 2.92 -12.83
C VAL A 86 -10.55 2.15 -12.43
N ARG A 87 -10.05 2.37 -11.22
CA ARG A 87 -8.86 1.66 -10.70
C ARG A 87 -9.19 0.22 -10.30
N VAL A 88 -8.59 -0.73 -11.01
CA VAL A 88 -8.73 -2.16 -10.77
C VAL A 88 -7.43 -2.76 -10.25
N ASN A 89 -7.52 -3.88 -9.55
CA ASN A 89 -6.36 -4.63 -9.12
C ASN A 89 -5.67 -5.25 -10.35
N SER A 90 -4.36 -5.08 -10.46
CA SER A 90 -3.56 -5.61 -11.56
C SER A 90 -2.65 -6.73 -11.06
N LYS A 91 -1.36 -6.46 -10.83
CA LYS A 91 -0.40 -7.42 -10.30
C LYS A 91 -0.20 -7.23 -8.80
N SER A 92 -0.01 -8.32 -8.08
CA SER A 92 0.39 -8.32 -6.68
C SER A 92 1.44 -9.38 -6.39
N ALA A 93 2.19 -9.21 -5.32
CA ALA A 93 3.19 -10.15 -4.82
C ALA A 93 3.36 -9.97 -3.31
N THR A 94 4.01 -10.93 -2.67
CA THR A 94 4.46 -10.87 -1.27
C THR A 94 5.97 -10.97 -1.19
N ASP A 95 6.55 -10.59 -0.06
CA ASP A 95 7.97 -10.76 0.25
C ASP A 95 8.90 -10.21 -0.84
N ASP A 96 10.03 -10.86 -1.09
CA ASP A 96 11.05 -10.43 -2.06
C ASP A 96 10.50 -10.35 -3.50
N ALA A 97 9.40 -11.05 -3.82
CA ALA A 97 8.77 -10.98 -5.13
C ALA A 97 8.14 -9.60 -5.41
N THR A 98 7.87 -8.82 -4.35
CA THR A 98 7.34 -7.45 -4.47
C THR A 98 8.29 -6.51 -5.20
N ILE A 99 9.60 -6.69 -5.04
CA ILE A 99 10.64 -5.88 -5.69
C ILE A 99 10.49 -5.93 -7.21
N ARG A 100 10.17 -7.11 -7.76
CA ARG A 100 10.02 -7.36 -9.20
C ARG A 100 8.80 -6.67 -9.81
N LEU A 101 7.80 -6.30 -9.01
CA LEU A 101 6.63 -5.56 -9.50
C LEU A 101 7.01 -4.19 -10.07
N PHE A 102 8.13 -3.61 -9.62
CA PHE A 102 8.54 -2.24 -9.92
C PHE A 102 9.77 -2.14 -10.85
N GLU A 103 10.33 -3.25 -11.33
CA GLU A 103 11.54 -3.26 -12.18
C GLU A 103 11.30 -2.74 -13.61
N HIS A 104 10.07 -2.86 -14.11
CA HIS A 104 9.72 -2.56 -15.50
C HIS A 104 8.57 -1.56 -15.63
N LEU A 105 8.27 -0.81 -14.56
CA LEU A 105 7.23 0.24 -14.59
C LEU A 105 7.79 1.54 -15.13
#